data_AF-A0A317T7E0-F1
#
_entry.id   AF-A0A317T7E0-F1
#
_cell.length_a   1.000
_cell.length_b   1.000
_cell.length_c   1.000
_cell.angle_alpha   90.00
_cell.angle_beta   90.00
_cell.angle_gamma   90.00
#
_symmetry.space_group_name_H-M   'P 1'
#
loop_
_entity.id
_entity.type
_entity.pdbx_description
1 polymer ?
#
loop_
_entity_poly.entity_id
_entity_poly.type
_entity_poly.pdbx_seq_one_letter_code
_entity_poly.pdbx_strand_id
1 'polypeptide(L)' 'MKSSVKKPKSTKSGKIPMPLEKINYFFIGIGIAVIAFSYTTMYLEENSANGFFSLYVSPVLLVGAYAWILFALLYRKKA' A
#
# COMPACT_ATOMS: atom_id res chain seq x y z
N MET A 1 31.38 46.47 -4.41
CA MET A 1 30.15 46.36 -3.58
C MET A 1 29.52 45.01 -3.86
N LYS A 2 29.55 44.06 -2.90
CA LYS A 2 28.92 42.74 -3.05
C LYS A 2 27.42 42.89 -2.82
N SER A 3 26.61 42.74 -3.88
CA SER A 3 25.17 42.68 -3.79
C SER A 3 24.77 41.36 -3.11
N SER A 4 24.14 41.50 -1.94
CA SER A 4 23.61 40.41 -1.14
C SER A 4 22.44 39.77 -1.87
N VAL A 5 22.69 38.65 -2.56
CA VAL A 5 21.65 37.77 -3.09
C VAL A 5 20.94 37.12 -1.91
N LYS A 6 19.76 37.64 -1.54
CA LYS A 6 18.87 36.97 -0.59
C LYS A 6 18.50 35.59 -1.15
N LYS A 7 18.98 34.53 -0.49
CA LYS A 7 18.58 33.14 -0.77
C LYS A 7 17.06 33.00 -0.58
N PRO A 8 16.32 32.42 -1.54
CA PRO A 8 14.90 32.14 -1.36
C PRO A 8 14.72 31.15 -0.21
N LYS A 9 13.94 31.58 0.78
CA LYS A 9 13.56 30.81 1.96
C LYS A 9 12.71 29.63 1.48
N SER A 10 13.26 28.42 1.55
CA SER A 10 12.55 27.16 1.28
C SER A 10 11.18 27.21 1.94
N THR A 11 10.14 27.19 1.10
CA THR A 11 8.76 27.02 1.50
C THR A 11 8.66 25.67 2.20
N LYS A 12 8.60 25.70 3.54
CA LYS A 12 8.11 24.56 4.32
C LYS A 12 6.66 24.36 3.88
N SER A 13 6.47 23.51 2.87
CA SER A 13 5.17 22.96 2.50
C SER A 13 4.54 22.46 3.80
N GLY A 14 3.44 23.09 4.21
CA GLY A 14 2.70 22.70 5.39
C GLY A 14 2.33 21.24 5.22
N LYS A 15 3.00 20.36 5.95
CA LYS A 15 2.69 18.93 5.93
C LYS A 15 1.32 18.80 6.58
N ILE A 16 0.29 18.66 5.74
CA ILE A 16 -1.02 18.20 6.18
C ILE A 16 -0.76 16.91 6.97
N PRO A 17 -1.19 16.83 8.25
CA PRO A 17 -0.98 15.63 9.03
C PRO A 17 -1.72 14.48 8.35
N MET A 18 -0.97 13.54 7.78
CA MET A 18 -1.56 12.35 7.19
C MET A 18 -2.09 11.45 8.31
N PRO A 19 -3.25 10.81 8.13
CA PRO A 19 -3.89 10.01 9.18
C PRO A 19 -3.08 8.76 9.58
N LEU A 20 -2.13 8.33 8.75
CA LEU A 20 -1.28 7.17 8.97
C LEU A 20 0.20 7.51 8.76
N GLU A 21 1.10 6.73 9.36
CA GLU A 21 2.54 6.85 9.12
C GLU A 21 2.91 6.33 7.72
N LYS A 22 4.07 6.78 7.20
CA LYS A 22 4.62 6.31 5.91
C LYS A 22 4.75 4.78 5.85
N ILE A 23 5.10 4.15 6.98
CA ILE A 23 5.28 2.69 7.05
C ILE A 23 3.95 1.95 6.88
N ASN A 24 2.86 2.47 7.43
CA ASN A 24 1.52 1.91 7.26
C ASN A 24 1.09 1.95 5.80
N TYR A 25 1.33 3.07 5.10
CA TYR A 25 1.05 3.18 3.68
C TYR A 25 1.86 2.18 2.84
N PHE A 26 3.12 1.93 3.22
CA PHE A 26 3.93 0.91 2.58
C PHE A 26 3.35 -0.50 2.78
N PHE A 27 2.95 -0.85 4.01
CA PHE A 27 2.32 -2.14 4.28
C PHE A 27 0.96 -2.31 3.58
N ILE A 28 0.15 -1.26 3.51
CA ILE A 28 -1.09 -1.25 2.73
C ILE A 28 -0.79 -1.50 1.25
N GLY A 29 0.25 -0.85 0.71
CA GLY A 29 0.69 -1.05 -0.68
C GLY A 29 1.04 -2.51 -0.98
N ILE A 30 1.73 -3.19 -0.05
CA ILE A 30 2.02 -4.63 -0.17
C ILE A 30 0.71 -5.44 -0.21
N GLY A 31 -0.22 -5.17 0.71
CA GLY A 31 -1.51 -5.87 0.73
C GLY A 31 -2.29 -5.70 -0.58
N ILE A 32 -2.35 -4.48 -1.11
CA ILE A 32 -2.99 -4.20 -2.41
C ILE A 32 -2.30 -4.95 -3.55
N ALA A 33 -0.96 -5.00 -3.55
CA ALA A 33 -0.21 -5.73 -4.57
C ALA A 33 -0.53 -7.24 -4.55
N VAL A 34 -0.66 -7.83 -3.36
CA VAL A 34 -1.05 -9.24 -3.21
C VAL A 34 -2.48 -9.48 -3.73
N ILE A 35 -3.41 -8.57 -3.43
CA ILE A 35 -4.78 -8.65 -3.97
C ILE A 35 -4.76 -8.59 -5.50
N ALA A 36 -4.07 -7.61 -6.07
CA ALA A 36 -3.95 -7.46 -7.52
C ALA A 36 -3.32 -8.69 -8.17
N PHE A 37 -2.29 -9.25 -7.56
CA PHE A 37 -1.64 -10.48 -8.03
C PHE A 37 -2.57 -11.69 -7.98
N SER A 38 -3.35 -11.83 -6.91
CA SER A 38 -4.32 -12.94 -6.74
C SER A 38 -5.39 -12.90 -7.84
N TYR A 39 -5.94 -11.73 -8.13
CA TYR A 39 -6.92 -11.59 -9.22
C TYR A 39 -6.27 -11.72 -10.61
N THR A 40 -5.06 -11.24 -10.79
CA THR A 40 -4.34 -11.36 -12.07
C THR A 40 -4.02 -12.82 -12.40
N THR A 41 -3.53 -13.58 -11.42
CA THR A 41 -3.27 -15.02 -11.59
C THR A 41 -4.55 -15.79 -11.88
N MET A 42 -5.63 -15.50 -11.15
CA MET A 42 -6.96 -16.05 -11.42
C MET A 42 -7.47 -15.71 -12.83
N TYR A 43 -7.19 -14.51 -13.32
CA TYR A 43 -7.55 -14.11 -14.69
C TYR A 43 -6.73 -14.87 -15.75
N LEU A 44 -5.43 -15.07 -15.49
CA LEU A 44 -4.51 -15.76 -16.41
C LEU A 44 -4.76 -17.27 -16.50
N GLU A 45 -5.22 -17.92 -15.42
CA GLU A 45 -5.52 -19.37 -15.38
C GLU A 45 -6.82 -19.74 -16.12
N GLU A 46 -7.10 -19.08 -17.25
CA GLU A 46 -8.29 -19.27 -18.10
C GLU A 46 -9.62 -18.84 -17.48
N ASN A 47 -9.81 -17.56 -17.14
CA ASN A 47 -11.13 -16.85 -17.10
C ASN A 47 -12.34 -17.63 -16.51
N SER A 48 -12.09 -18.60 -15.66
CA SER A 48 -13.05 -19.58 -15.23
C SER A 48 -12.91 -19.67 -13.73
N ALA A 49 -14.03 -19.48 -13.04
CA ALA A 49 -14.07 -19.55 -11.58
C ALA A 49 -13.70 -20.94 -11.04
N ASN A 50 -13.48 -21.91 -11.94
CA ASN A 50 -13.18 -23.31 -11.64
C ASN A 50 -11.67 -23.65 -11.70
N GLY A 51 -10.80 -22.66 -11.96
CA GLY A 51 -9.35 -22.86 -11.91
C GLY A 51 -8.86 -23.21 -10.51
N PHE A 52 -7.78 -23.98 -10.41
CA PHE A 52 -7.22 -24.41 -9.12
C PHE A 52 -6.79 -23.20 -8.27
N PHE A 53 -6.17 -22.20 -8.90
CA PHE A 53 -5.83 -20.96 -8.18
C PHE A 53 -7.08 -20.21 -7.70
N SER A 54 -8.13 -20.11 -8.51
CA SER A 54 -9.39 -19.46 -8.13
C SER A 54 -10.03 -20.08 -6.89
N LEU A 55 -10.06 -21.42 -6.83
CA LEU A 55 -10.76 -22.18 -5.80
C LEU A 55 -9.97 -22.35 -4.50
N TYR A 56 -8.64 -22.49 -4.58
CA TYR A 56 -7.83 -22.86 -3.42
C TYR A 56 -6.82 -21.79 -3.00
N VAL A 57 -6.20 -21.11 -3.96
CA VAL A 57 -5.08 -20.20 -3.69
C VAL A 57 -5.57 -18.78 -3.43
N SER A 58 -6.44 -18.27 -4.30
CA SER A 58 -7.01 -16.93 -4.23
C SER A 58 -7.78 -16.66 -2.93
N PRO A 59 -8.65 -17.56 -2.41
CA PRO A 59 -9.35 -17.29 -1.17
C PRO A 59 -8.40 -17.11 0.01
N VAL A 60 -7.36 -17.93 0.09
CA VAL A 60 -6.35 -17.86 1.17
C VAL A 60 -5.51 -16.59 1.04
N LEU A 61 -5.04 -16.28 -0.17
CA LEU A 61 -4.26 -15.06 -0.44
C LEU A 61 -5.06 -13.79 -0.16
N LEU A 62 -6.33 -13.75 -0.57
CA LEU A 62 -7.20 -12.60 -0.35
C LEU A 62 -7.48 -12.40 1.14
N VAL A 63 -7.84 -13.47 1.87
CA VAL A 63 -8.05 -13.39 3.33
C VAL A 63 -6.78 -12.91 4.03
N GLY A 64 -5.62 -13.47 3.66
CA GLY A 64 -4.33 -13.05 4.20
C GLY A 64 -4.01 -11.58 3.88
N ALA A 65 -4.29 -11.13 2.66
CA ALA A 65 -4.07 -9.75 2.25
C ALA A 65 -5.00 -8.77 3.00
N TYR A 66 -6.27 -9.12 3.19
CA TYR A 66 -7.19 -8.30 3.99
C TYR A 66 -6.78 -8.25 5.46
N ALA A 67 -6.39 -9.38 6.06
CA ALA A 67 -5.85 -9.41 7.42
C ALA A 67 -4.58 -8.55 7.54
N TRP A 68 -3.71 -8.60 6.54
CA TRP A 68 -2.50 -7.77 6.47
C TRP A 68 -2.82 -6.28 6.36
N ILE A 69 -3.78 -5.89 5.54
CA ILE A 69 -4.23 -4.49 5.42
C ILE A 69 -4.83 -4.02 6.74
N LEU A 70 -5.66 -4.84 7.41
CA LEU A 70 -6.18 -4.52 8.73
C LEU A 70 -5.05 -4.32 9.74
N PHE A 71 -4.06 -5.21 9.75
CA PHE A 71 -2.87 -5.05 10.58
C PHE A 71 -2.13 -3.75 10.25
N ALA A 72 -1.92 -3.43 8.97
CA ALA A 72 -1.26 -2.20 8.53
C ALA A 72 -2.02 -0.92 8.94
N LEU A 73 -3.35 -0.98 9.00
CA LEU A 73 -4.20 0.11 9.47
C LEU A 73 -4.14 0.27 11.00
N LEU A 74 -4.19 -0.85 11.73
CA LEU A 74 -4.20 -0.87 13.19
C LEU A 74 -2.82 -0.67 13.81
N TYR A 75 -1.76 -1.03 13.07
CA TYR A 75 -0.38 -0.88 13.53
C TYR A 75 -0.05 0.59 13.69
N ARG A 76 -0.09 1.10 14.91
CA ARG A 76 0.52 2.37 15.28
C ARG A 76 1.84 2.08 15.94
N LYS A 77 2.92 2.57 15.34
CA LYS A 77 4.19 2.66 16.05
C LYS A 77 3.94 3.58 17.24
N LYS A 78 3.99 3.05 18.48
CA LYS A 78 4.01 3.91 19.67
C LYS A 78 5.22 4.83 19.53
N ALA A 79 4.94 6.13 19.55
CA ALA A 79 5.94 7.20 19.49
C ALA A 79 6.92 7.10 20.66
#